data_AF-A0A2X1Q433-F1
#
_entry.id   AF-A0A2X1Q433-F1
#
_cell.length_a   1.000
_cell.length_b   1.000
_cell.length_c   1.000
_cell.angle_alpha   90.00
_cell.angle_beta   90.00
_cell.angle_gamma   90.00
#
_symmetry.space_group_name_H-M   'P 1'
#
loop_
_entity.id
_entity.type
_entity.pdbx_description
1 polymer ?
#
loop_
_entity_poly.entity_id
_entity_poly.type
_entity_poly.pdbx_seq_one_letter_code
_entity_poly.pdbx_strand_id
1 'polypeptide(L)'
;MVLKIMGNSVRYRNNCARWTIRDLIFLENNYSSMLVVEIADGLGRTLGPVGLIADKLGCRKKKNALWSENEMDIICGLYAPGMEAWFLAQLLPGRSIGALFSME
;
A
#
# COMPACT_ATOMS: atom_id res chain seq x y z
N MET A 1 26.41 -24.31 6.14
CA MET A 1 26.84 -23.95 4.78
C MET A 1 26.64 -22.44 4.64
N VAL A 2 27.73 -21.74 4.35
CA VAL A 2 27.83 -20.27 4.31
C VAL A 2 27.26 -19.74 3.00
N LEU A 3 26.66 -18.55 3.04
CA LEU A 3 26.84 -17.37 2.15
C LEU A 3 25.78 -16.33 2.60
N LYS A 4 26.06 -15.40 3.51
CA LYS A 4 26.83 -14.14 3.37
C LYS A 4 26.53 -13.40 2.07
N ILE A 5 25.69 -12.36 2.15
CA ILE A 5 25.99 -11.05 1.53
C ILE A 5 25.62 -9.96 2.54
N MET A 6 26.64 -9.46 3.23
CA MET A 6 26.63 -8.12 3.82
C MET A 6 26.73 -7.11 2.67
N GLY A 7 25.90 -6.06 2.73
CA GLY A 7 26.21 -4.76 2.16
C GLY A 7 26.30 -4.67 0.64
N ASN A 8 25.17 -4.37 0.02
CA ASN A 8 25.18 -3.31 -0.98
C ASN A 8 24.14 -2.29 -0.51
N SER A 9 24.61 -1.16 0.01
CA SER A 9 23.82 0.07 -0.09
C SER A 9 23.60 0.26 -1.59
N VAL A 10 22.51 -0.31 -2.12
CA VAL A 10 22.06 -0.04 -3.47
C VAL A 10 21.77 1.45 -3.43
N ARG A 11 22.75 2.25 -3.84
CA ARG A 11 22.56 3.67 -4.00
C ARG A 11 21.49 3.77 -5.07
N TYR A 12 20.25 3.95 -4.65
CA TYR A 12 19.14 4.32 -5.51
C TYR A 12 19.50 5.69 -6.08
N ARG A 13 20.34 5.70 -7.13
CA ARG A 13 20.93 6.91 -7.75
C ARG A 13 19.86 7.90 -8.15
N ASN A 14 18.63 7.41 -8.30
CA ASN A 14 17.48 8.11 -8.85
C ASN A 14 16.45 8.54 -7.79
N ASN A 15 16.71 8.42 -6.49
CA ASN A 15 15.65 8.63 -5.49
C ASN A 15 15.07 10.06 -5.48
N CYS A 16 15.87 11.06 -5.88
CA CYS A 16 15.45 12.46 -6.02
C CYS A 16 15.29 12.90 -7.49
N ALA A 17 15.49 12.01 -8.45
CA ALA A 17 15.42 12.37 -9.86
C ALA A 17 13.97 12.45 -10.35
N ARG A 18 13.73 13.31 -11.34
CA ARG A 18 12.42 13.45 -11.98
C ARG A 18 11.98 12.14 -12.63
N TRP A 19 10.69 11.85 -12.56
CA TRP A 19 10.08 10.72 -13.26
C TRP A 19 9.96 11.03 -14.73
N THR A 20 10.49 10.14 -15.57
CA THR A 20 10.32 10.24 -17.03
C THR A 20 9.07 9.51 -17.47
N ILE A 21 8.55 9.83 -18.66
CA ILE A 21 7.41 9.09 -19.26
C ILE A 21 7.73 7.60 -19.36
N ARG A 22 8.99 7.24 -19.68
CA ARG A 22 9.43 5.85 -19.76
C ARG A 22 9.35 5.13 -18.41
N ASP A 23 9.70 5.82 -17.31
CA ASP A 23 9.59 5.25 -15.96
C ASP A 23 8.13 5.00 -15.58
N LEU A 24 7.22 5.91 -15.94
CA LEU A 24 5.79 5.79 -15.66
C LEU A 24 5.17 4.62 -16.43
N ILE A 25 5.45 4.51 -17.74
CA ILE A 25 4.99 3.39 -18.58
C ILE A 25 5.54 2.06 -18.07
N PHE A 26 6.81 2.02 -17.67
CA PHE A 26 7.40 0.82 -17.10
C PHE A 26 6.71 0.41 -15.80
N LEU A 27 6.44 1.37 -14.91
CA LEU A 27 5.74 1.09 -13.66
C LEU A 27 4.34 0.54 -13.94
N GLU A 28 3.55 1.23 -14.77
CA GLU A 28 2.16 0.85 -15.07
C GLU A 28 2.05 -0.55 -15.68
N ASN A 29 2.88 -0.87 -16.67
CA ASN A 29 2.85 -2.16 -17.36
C ASN A 29 3.28 -3.35 -16.50
N ASN A 30 4.12 -3.11 -15.48
CA ASN A 30 4.70 -4.17 -14.67
C ASN A 30 4.08 -4.28 -13.27
N TYR A 31 3.32 -3.29 -12.81
CA TYR A 31 2.79 -3.26 -11.44
C TYR A 31 1.83 -4.42 -11.13
N SER A 32 1.12 -4.94 -12.13
CA SER A 32 0.18 -6.06 -11.96
C SER A 32 0.85 -7.44 -11.97
N SER A 33 2.07 -7.54 -12.52
CA SER A 33 2.74 -8.81 -12.81
C SER A 33 4.04 -9.02 -12.01
N MET A 34 4.70 -7.95 -11.60
CA MET A 34 5.99 -7.98 -10.88
C MET A 34 5.85 -7.57 -9.42
N LEU A 35 6.78 -8.03 -8.57
CA LEU A 35 6.85 -7.55 -7.20
C LEU A 35 7.33 -6.10 -7.18
N VAL A 36 6.78 -5.29 -6.26
CA VAL A 36 7.15 -3.87 -6.13
C VAL A 36 8.66 -3.67 -5.88
N VAL A 37 9.31 -4.65 -5.25
CA VAL A 37 10.78 -4.64 -5.05
C VAL A 37 11.55 -4.79 -6.36
N GLU A 38 11.11 -5.68 -7.25
CA GLU A 38 11.75 -5.88 -8.55
C GLU A 38 11.55 -4.67 -9.46
N ILE A 39 10.37 -4.03 -9.38
CA ILE A 39 10.08 -2.77 -10.09
C ILE A 39 10.99 -1.65 -9.56
N ALA A 40 11.14 -1.56 -8.23
CA ALA A 40 12.00 -0.58 -7.59
C ALA A 40 13.48 -0.74 -7.98
N ASP A 41 13.95 -1.99 -8.05
CA ASP A 41 15.29 -2.32 -8.53
C ASP A 41 15.47 -1.97 -10.02
N GLY A 42 14.49 -2.30 -10.87
CA GLY A 42 14.49 -1.95 -12.29
C GLY A 42 14.50 -0.44 -12.56
N LEU A 43 13.88 0.35 -11.69
CA LEU A 43 13.85 1.82 -11.76
C LEU A 43 15.03 2.49 -11.03
N GLY A 44 15.81 1.73 -10.25
CA GLY A 44 16.86 2.26 -9.38
C GLY A 44 16.34 3.25 -8.34
N ARG A 45 15.13 3.00 -7.80
CA ARG A 45 14.43 3.85 -6.82
C ARG A 45 14.06 3.05 -5.57
N THR A 46 13.85 3.73 -4.44
CA THR A 46 13.32 3.08 -3.23
C THR A 46 11.83 2.71 -3.39
N LEU A 47 11.36 1.76 -2.58
CA LEU A 47 9.97 1.28 -2.57
C LEU A 47 8.94 2.41 -2.31
N GLY A 48 9.27 3.39 -1.47
CA GLY A 48 8.38 4.48 -1.08
C GLY A 48 7.92 5.33 -2.28
N PRO A 49 8.83 5.98 -3.03
CA PRO A 49 8.54 6.71 -4.25
C PRO A 49 7.81 5.89 -5.31
N VAL A 50 8.17 4.62 -5.50
CA VAL A 50 7.46 3.71 -6.43
C VAL A 50 6.01 3.52 -5.98
N GLY A 51 5.79 3.31 -4.68
CA GLY A 51 4.45 3.20 -4.11
C GLY A 51 3.61 4.47 -4.31
N LEU A 52 4.20 5.65 -4.08
CA LEU A 52 3.52 6.94 -4.27
C LEU A 52 3.14 7.19 -5.73
N ILE A 53 4.01 6.84 -6.69
CA ILE A 53 3.67 6.98 -8.11
C ILE A 53 2.65 5.94 -8.54
N ALA A 54 2.74 4.70 -8.06
CA ALA A 54 1.73 3.68 -8.31
C ALA A 54 0.33 4.11 -7.83
N ASP A 55 0.25 4.80 -6.69
CA ASP A 55 -1.00 5.38 -6.19
C ASP A 55 -1.51 6.49 -7.12
N LYS A 56 -0.62 7.39 -7.58
CA LYS A 56 -0.97 8.46 -8.53
C LYS A 56 -1.41 7.94 -9.90
N LEU A 57 -0.83 6.83 -10.37
CA LEU A 57 -1.21 6.16 -11.60
C LEU A 57 -2.44 5.25 -11.43
N GLY A 58 -2.96 5.09 -10.20
CA GLY A 58 -4.10 4.21 -9.93
C GLY A 58 -3.80 2.71 -10.00
N CYS A 59 -2.51 2.33 -10.06
CA CYS A 59 -2.09 0.93 -10.12
C CYS A 59 -2.37 0.18 -8.80
N ARG A 60 -2.40 0.90 -7.66
CA ARG A 60 -2.76 0.30 -6.37
C ARG A 60 -4.27 0.39 -6.14
N LYS A 61 -4.90 -0.74 -5.80
CA LYS A 61 -6.26 -0.74 -5.25
C LYS A 61 -6.25 0.08 -3.95
N LYS A 62 -7.19 1.02 -3.82
CA LYS A 62 -7.38 1.78 -2.58
C LYS A 62 -7.58 0.79 -1.44
N LYS A 63 -6.72 0.87 -0.42
CA LYS A 63 -6.79 0.00 0.78
C LYS A 63 -8.09 0.23 1.57
N ASN A 64 -8.67 1.41 1.43
CA ASN A 64 -9.91 1.81 2.07
C ASN A 64 -10.99 1.86 0.99
N ALA A 65 -11.58 0.71 0.68
CA ALA A 65 -12.85 0.70 -0.05
C ALA A 65 -13.88 1.51 0.75
N LEU A 66 -14.82 2.18 0.06
CA LEU A 66 -15.94 2.83 0.74
C LEU A 66 -16.63 1.84 1.68
N TRP A 67 -17.04 2.32 2.85
CA TRP A 67 -17.81 1.51 3.79
C TRP A 67 -19.18 1.23 3.19
N SER A 68 -19.57 -0.04 3.13
CA SER A 68 -20.93 -0.41 2.72
C SER A 68 -21.94 -0.03 3.81
N GLU A 69 -23.21 0.12 3.44
CA GLU A 69 -24.29 0.43 4.38
C GLU A 69 -24.36 -0.59 5.53
N ASN A 70 -24.20 -1.88 5.22
CA ASN A 70 -24.14 -2.94 6.23
C ASN A 70 -22.96 -2.78 7.20
N GLU A 71 -21.78 -2.42 6.71
CA GLU A 71 -20.60 -2.21 7.58
C GLU A 71 -20.77 -0.94 8.43
N MET A 72 -21.39 0.10 7.88
CA MET A 72 -21.70 1.34 8.63
C MET A 72 -22.71 1.08 9.73
N ASP A 73 -23.75 0.26 9.51
CA ASP A 73 -24.73 -0.10 10.52
C ASP A 73 -24.07 -0.83 11.71
N ILE A 74 -23.17 -1.77 11.40
CA ILE A 74 -22.34 -2.47 12.40
C ILE A 74 -21.50 -1.45 13.19
N ILE A 75 -20.83 -0.52 12.52
CA ILE A 75 -19.96 0.46 13.19
C ILE A 75 -20.77 1.42 14.07
N CYS A 76 -21.86 1.99 13.54
CA CYS A 76 -22.74 2.90 14.27
C CYS A 76 -23.39 2.24 15.49
N GLY A 77 -23.84 0.99 15.36
CA GLY A 77 -24.45 0.25 16.46
C GLY A 77 -23.47 -0.09 17.60
N LEU A 78 -22.18 -0.25 17.29
CA LEU A 78 -21.17 -0.72 18.24
C LEU A 78 -20.30 0.40 18.82
N TYR A 79 -20.21 1.58 18.19
CA TYR A 79 -19.58 2.77 18.78
C TYR A 79 -20.40 3.36 19.93
N ALA A 80 -21.73 3.27 19.90
CA ALA A 80 -22.61 3.74 20.97
C ALA A 80 -22.29 3.16 22.37
N PRO A 81 -21.95 1.87 22.52
CA PRO A 81 -21.54 1.30 23.80
C PRO A 81 -20.04 1.46 24.15
N GLY A 82 -19.21 2.14 23.34
CA GLY A 82 -17.78 2.33 23.63
C GLY A 82 -16.94 1.05 23.48
N MET A 83 -17.32 0.17 22.56
CA MET A 83 -16.64 -1.10 22.34
C MET A 83 -15.22 -0.92 21.76
N GLU A 84 -14.31 -1.81 22.14
CA GLU A 84 -12.92 -1.75 21.69
C GLU A 84 -12.79 -2.08 20.19
N ALA A 85 -11.95 -1.32 19.48
CA ALA A 85 -11.78 -1.43 18.04
C ALA A 85 -11.31 -2.82 17.55
N TRP A 86 -10.65 -3.61 18.39
CA TRP A 86 -10.24 -4.98 18.04
C TRP A 86 -11.43 -5.92 17.90
N PHE A 87 -12.50 -5.73 18.69
CA PHE A 87 -13.71 -6.54 18.62
C PHE A 87 -14.50 -6.21 17.34
N LEU A 88 -14.56 -4.92 16.97
CA LEU A 88 -15.16 -4.47 15.71
C LEU A 88 -14.47 -5.10 14.49
N ALA A 89 -13.15 -5.24 14.52
CA ALA A 89 -12.40 -5.85 13.43
C ALA A 89 -12.71 -7.34 13.23
N GLN A 90 -13.19 -8.07 14.25
CA GLN A 90 -13.64 -9.46 14.09
C GLN A 90 -14.99 -9.55 13.37
N LEU A 91 -15.84 -8.55 13.52
CA LEU A 91 -17.17 -8.49 12.91
C LEU A 91 -17.14 -7.98 11.47
N LEU A 92 -16.00 -7.48 11.01
CA LEU A 92 -15.80 -6.88 9.68
C LEU A 92 -14.72 -7.65 8.90
N PRO A 93 -15.04 -8.84 8.36
CA PRO A 93 -14.06 -9.66 7.66
C PRO A 93 -13.49 -8.91 6.45
N GLY A 94 -12.16 -8.73 6.43
CA GLY A 94 -11.46 -8.02 5.37
C GLY A 94 -11.22 -6.53 5.64
N ARG A 95 -11.69 -5.99 6.78
CA ARG A 95 -11.34 -4.64 7.24
C ARG A 95 -10.26 -4.70 8.31
N SER A 96 -9.30 -3.78 8.24
CA SER A 96 -8.25 -3.66 9.26
C SER A 96 -8.68 -2.68 10.35
N ILE A 97 -8.12 -2.82 11.56
CA ILE A 97 -8.33 -1.84 12.65
C ILE A 97 -7.96 -0.42 12.18
N GLY A 98 -6.90 -0.27 11.38
CA GLY A 98 -6.52 1.02 10.82
C GLY A 98 -7.58 1.64 9.90
N ALA A 99 -8.40 0.81 9.23
CA ALA A 99 -9.51 1.30 8.40
C ALA A 99 -10.61 1.94 9.25
N LEU A 100 -10.91 1.40 10.44
CA LEU A 100 -11.89 1.99 11.38
C LEU A 100 -11.50 3.41 11.80
N PHE A 101 -10.21 3.63 12.06
CA PHE A 101 -9.69 4.95 12.44
C PHE A 101 -9.47 5.89 11.25
N SER A 102 -9.62 5.39 10.01
CA SER A 102 -9.46 6.16 8.77
C SER A 102 -10.81 6.47 8.11
N MET A 103 -11.90 6.46 8.88
CA MET A 103 -13.20 6.98 8.45
C MET A 103 -13.06 8.49 8.24
N GLU A 104 -13.20 8.94 6.99
CA GLU A 104 -13.21 10.35 6.57
C GLU A 104 -14.61 10.74 6.11
#